data_AF-A0A3G2R3P7-F1
#
_entry.id   AF-A0A3G2R3P7-F1
#
_cell.length_a   1.000
_cell.length_b   1.000
_cell.length_c   1.000
_cell.angle_alpha   90.00
_cell.angle_beta   90.00
_cell.angle_gamma   90.00
#
_symmetry.space_group_name_H-M   'P 1'
#
loop_
_entity.id
_entity.type
_entity.pdbx_description
1 polymer ?
#
loop_
_entity_poly.entity_id
_entity_poly.type
_entity_poly.pdbx_seq_one_letter_code
_entity_poly.pdbx_strand_id
1 'polypeptide(L)'
;MDWYHGIHKAYEIDLEEIRILAEVARTAPPPVAHSVLRFIMDEVMEAMHWHMMLMMRPGYAEPHYEYDYEHPSYGAPYTAEDKKEDDK
;
A
#
# COMPACT_ATOMS: atom_id res chain seq x y z
N MET A 1 -8.17 -9.99 21.02
CA MET A 1 -8.14 -9.36 19.69
C MET A 1 -7.10 -10.15 18.89
N ASP A 2 -7.49 -10.76 17.77
CA ASP A 2 -6.56 -11.53 16.92
C ASP A 2 -5.64 -10.58 16.13
N TRP A 3 -4.42 -11.01 15.78
CA TRP A 3 -3.46 -10.19 15.04
C TRP A 3 -4.07 -9.70 13.72
N TYR A 4 -4.86 -10.56 13.05
CA TYR A 4 -5.55 -10.22 11.82
C TYR A 4 -6.53 -9.06 12.01
N HIS A 5 -7.30 -9.07 13.11
CA HIS A 5 -8.23 -7.98 13.41
C HIS A 5 -7.49 -6.68 13.72
N GLY A 6 -6.34 -6.75 14.40
CA GLY A 6 -5.49 -5.58 14.63
C GLY A 6 -4.97 -4.98 13.34
N ILE A 7 -4.43 -5.80 12.43
CA ILE A 7 -3.91 -5.36 11.13
C ILE A 7 -5.03 -4.83 10.23
N HIS A 8 -6.17 -5.52 10.17
CA HIS A 8 -7.32 -5.04 9.41
C HIS A 8 -7.78 -3.68 9.92
N LYS A 9 -7.76 -3.49 11.24
CA LYS A 9 -8.14 -2.20 11.83
C LYS A 9 -7.13 -1.09 11.53
N ALA A 10 -5.84 -1.39 11.55
CA ALA A 10 -4.79 -0.45 11.15
C ALA A 10 -4.97 -0.02 9.69
N TYR A 11 -5.14 -0.99 8.79
CA TYR A 11 -5.41 -0.74 7.37
C TYR A 11 -6.62 0.20 7.14
N GLU A 12 -7.74 -0.05 7.82
CA GLU A 12 -8.92 0.83 7.74
C GLU A 12 -8.65 2.26 8.24
N ILE A 13 -7.79 2.41 9.25
CA ILE A 13 -7.46 3.73 9.81
C ILE A 13 -6.65 4.52 8.79
N ASP A 14 -5.58 3.95 8.23
CA ASP A 14 -4.74 4.63 7.25
C ASP A 14 -5.56 5.03 6.01
N LEU A 15 -6.50 4.19 5.56
CA LEU A 15 -7.42 4.53 4.46
C LEU A 15 -8.30 5.74 4.78
N GLU A 16 -8.83 5.84 6.00
CA GLU A 16 -9.62 7.01 6.40
C GLU A 16 -8.74 8.25 6.59
N GLU A 17 -7.50 8.10 7.08
CA GLU A 17 -6.53 9.19 7.18
C GLU A 17 -6.17 9.73 5.79
N ILE A 18 -5.90 8.87 4.81
CA ILE A 18 -5.70 9.26 3.40
C ILE A 18 -6.92 10.05 2.89
N ARG A 19 -8.13 9.58 3.17
CA ARG A 19 -9.38 10.23 2.74
C ARG A 19 -9.52 11.65 3.31
N ILE A 20 -9.30 11.79 4.62
CA ILE A 20 -9.38 13.06 5.35
C ILE A 20 -8.27 14.02 4.88
N LEU A 21 -7.03 13.54 4.79
CA LEU A 21 -5.88 14.35 4.34
C LEU A 21 -6.09 14.83 2.90
N ALA A 22 -6.65 13.99 2.01
CA ALA A 22 -6.99 14.41 0.66
C ALA A 22 -8.08 15.50 0.63
N GLU A 23 -9.07 15.44 1.53
CA GLU A 23 -10.06 16.52 1.71
C GLU A 23 -9.39 17.84 2.16
N VAL A 24 -8.46 17.76 3.11
CA VAL A 24 -7.69 18.92 3.60
C VAL A 24 -6.82 19.52 2.49
N ALA A 25 -6.07 18.69 1.76
CA ALA A 25 -5.17 19.14 0.70
C ALA A 25 -5.88 19.92 -0.40
N ARG A 26 -7.16 19.61 -0.69
CA ARG A 26 -7.97 20.30 -1.70
C ARG A 26 -8.33 21.73 -1.34
N THR A 27 -8.42 22.05 -0.05
CA THR A 27 -8.93 23.34 0.43
C THR A 27 -7.87 24.20 1.11
N ALA A 28 -6.73 23.61 1.46
CA ALA A 28 -5.65 24.28 2.16
C ALA A 28 -4.83 25.24 1.25
N PRO A 29 -4.18 26.28 1.82
CA PRO A 29 -3.22 27.09 1.09
C PRO A 29 -2.05 26.27 0.54
N PRO A 30 -1.41 26.67 -0.58
CA PRO A 30 -0.41 25.84 -1.27
C PRO A 30 0.72 25.29 -0.38
N PRO A 31 1.32 26.06 0.56
CA PRO A 31 2.35 25.52 1.43
C PRO A 31 1.85 24.37 2.33
N VAL A 32 0.63 24.51 2.84
CA VAL A 32 0.00 23.49 3.71
C VAL A 32 -0.40 22.28 2.87
N ALA A 33 -1.00 22.50 1.70
CA ALA A 33 -1.36 21.42 0.77
C ALA A 33 -0.14 20.57 0.39
N HIS A 34 1.01 21.20 0.10
CA HIS A 34 2.25 20.47 -0.19
C HIS A 34 2.74 19.62 0.99
N SER A 35 2.62 20.10 2.23
CA SER A 35 2.96 19.30 3.41
C SER A 35 1.99 18.13 3.58
N VAL A 36 0.68 18.37 3.44
CA VAL A 36 -0.35 17.33 3.56
C VAL A 36 -0.18 16.23 2.49
N LEU A 37 0.17 16.60 1.25
CA LEU A 37 0.45 15.62 0.19
C LEU A 37 1.62 14.69 0.51
N ARG A 38 2.60 15.14 1.32
CA ARG A 38 3.69 14.26 1.78
C ARG A 38 3.19 13.26 2.81
N PHE A 39 2.38 13.69 3.77
CA PHE A 39 1.76 12.78 4.75
C PHE A 39 0.88 11.73 4.06
N ILE A 40 0.10 12.12 3.05
CA ILE A 40 -0.69 11.14 2.27
C ILE A 40 0.20 10.05 1.67
N MET A 41 1.41 10.39 1.21
CA MET A 41 2.33 9.39 0.65
C MET A 41 2.79 8.39 1.72
N ASP A 42 3.08 8.86 2.94
CA ASP A 42 3.48 8.00 4.06
C ASP A 42 2.32 7.06 4.43
N GLU A 43 1.09 7.58 4.56
CA GLU A 43 -0.10 6.76 4.86
C GLU A 43 -0.38 5.70 3.77
N VAL A 44 -0.19 6.05 2.50
CA VAL A 44 -0.35 5.07 1.39
C VAL A 44 0.64 3.93 1.53
N MET A 45 1.90 4.21 1.90
CA MET A 45 2.92 3.18 2.09
C MET A 45 2.60 2.27 3.28
N GLU A 46 2.08 2.83 4.38
CA GLU A 46 1.62 2.07 5.54
C GLU A 46 0.40 1.19 5.20
N ALA A 47 -0.60 1.76 4.53
CA ALA A 47 -1.78 1.03 4.07
C ALA A 47 -1.40 -0.15 3.13
N MET A 48 -0.45 0.06 2.20
CA MET A 48 0.06 -1.00 1.34
C MET A 48 0.76 -2.11 2.15
N HIS A 49 1.49 -1.75 3.20
CA HIS A 49 2.14 -2.72 4.08
C HIS A 49 1.10 -3.59 4.81
N TRP A 50 0.07 -2.97 5.41
CA TRP A 50 -0.99 -3.73 6.08
C TRP A 50 -1.76 -4.62 5.13
N HIS A 51 -2.07 -4.11 3.94
CA HIS A 51 -2.72 -4.88 2.89
C HIS A 51 -1.91 -6.14 2.52
N MET A 52 -0.59 -6.00 2.34
CA MET A 52 0.29 -7.15 2.13
C MET A 52 0.23 -8.17 3.27
N MET A 53 0.16 -7.71 4.53
CA MET A 53 0.03 -8.60 5.67
C MET A 53 -1.33 -9.32 5.72
N LEU A 54 -2.41 -8.67 5.31
CA LEU A 54 -3.74 -9.28 5.23
C LEU A 54 -3.78 -10.41 4.20
N MET A 55 -3.08 -10.25 3.06
CA MET A 55 -2.97 -11.29 2.02
C MET A 55 -2.26 -12.57 2.50
N MET A 56 -1.45 -12.50 3.57
CA MET A 56 -0.79 -13.69 4.13
C MET A 56 -1.76 -14.62 4.87
N ARG A 57 -3.02 -14.21 5.12
CA ARG A 57 -4.02 -15.07 5.77
C ARG A 57 -4.55 -16.14 4.81
N PRO A 58 -4.49 -17.44 5.17
CA PRO A 58 -5.11 -18.48 4.37
C PRO A 58 -6.61 -18.25 4.19
N GLY A 59 -7.08 -18.22 2.95
CA GLY A 59 -8.48 -17.98 2.61
C GLY A 59 -8.91 -16.51 2.61
N TYR A 60 -7.97 -15.56 2.61
CA TYR A 60 -8.28 -14.17 2.30
C TYR A 60 -8.75 -14.06 0.84
N ALA A 61 -10.06 -13.91 0.64
CA ALA A 61 -10.62 -13.45 -0.62
C ALA A 61 -10.56 -11.92 -0.58
N GLU A 62 -9.71 -11.35 -1.42
CA GLU A 62 -9.67 -9.90 -1.61
C GLU A 62 -11.08 -9.40 -1.95
N PRO A 63 -11.63 -8.39 -1.26
CA PRO A 63 -12.75 -7.67 -1.83
C PRO A 63 -12.21 -7.03 -3.11
N HIS A 64 -12.59 -7.56 -4.27
CA HIS A 64 -12.24 -7.01 -5.57
C HIS A 64 -12.74 -5.57 -5.64
N TYR A 65 -11.92 -4.62 -5.20
CA TYR A 65 -12.01 -3.25 -5.63
C TYR A 65 -11.40 -3.26 -7.03
N GLU A 66 -12.24 -3.20 -8.06
CA GLU A 66 -11.82 -2.87 -9.42
C GLU A 66 -11.23 -1.45 -9.39
N TYR A 67 -9.98 -1.34 -8.99
CA TYR A 67 -9.15 -0.20 -9.29
C TYR A 67 -8.48 -0.55 -10.63
N ASP A 68 -8.85 0.18 -11.69
CA ASP A 68 -8.12 0.23 -12.97
C ASP A 68 -6.73 0.84 -12.77
N TYR A 69 -5.92 0.24 -11.90
CA TYR A 69 -4.53 0.60 -11.68
C TYR A 69 -3.71 -0.17 -12.70
N GLU A 70 -3.41 0.46 -13.83
CA GLU A 70 -2.37 -0.03 -14.74
C GLU A 70 -1.08 -0.20 -13.93
N HIS A 71 -0.71 -1.46 -13.62
CA HIS A 71 0.51 -1.77 -12.88
C HIS A 71 1.73 -1.18 -13.61
N PRO A 72 2.53 -0.30 -12.97
CA PRO A 72 3.82 0.07 -13.51
C PRO A 72 4.71 -1.19 -13.49
N SER A 73 5.30 -1.52 -14.65
CA SER A 73 6.22 -2.64 -14.83
C SER A 73 7.54 -2.39 -14.09
N TYR A 74 7.54 -2.48 -12.77
CA TYR A 74 8.76 -2.68 -12.00
C TYR A 74 8.86 -4.15 -11.63
N GLY A 75 9.78 -4.84 -12.31
CA GLY A 75 10.13 -6.23 -12.02
C GLY A 75 10.56 -6.38 -10.55
N ALA A 76 10.20 -7.52 -9.95
CA ALA A 76 10.53 -7.83 -8.57
C ALA A 76 12.05 -7.70 -8.33
N PRO A 77 12.53 -6.97 -7.31
CA PRO A 77 13.95 -6.70 -7.12
C PRO A 77 14.75 -7.89 -6.56
N TYR A 78 14.15 -9.08 -6.45
CA TYR A 78 14.82 -10.26 -5.86
C TYR A 78 14.49 -11.55 -6.60
N THR A 79 14.93 -11.65 -7.86
CA THR A 79 15.36 -12.93 -8.42
C THR A 79 16.82 -12.78 -8.82
N ALA A 80 17.73 -13.10 -7.89
CA ALA A 80 19.07 -13.45 -8.28
C ALA A 80 18.96 -14.75 -9.09
N GLU A 81 19.04 -14.65 -10.42
CA GLU A 81 19.19 -15.81 -11.27
C GLU A 81 20.54 -16.45 -10.92
N ASP A 82 20.50 -17.61 -10.26
CA ASP A 82 21.65 -18.49 -10.14
C ASP A 82 22.10 -18.86 -11.56
N LYS A 83 23.18 -18.22 -12.03
CA LYS A 83 23.86 -18.61 -13.26
C LYS A 83 24.36 -20.04 -13.09
N LYS A 84 23.70 -21.00 -13.76
CA LYS A 84 24.32 -22.29 -14.06
C LYS A 84 25.30 -22.09 -15.21
N GLU A 85 26.59 -22.22 -14.90
CA GLU A 85 27.64 -22.49 -15.88
C GLU A 85 27.33 -23.85 -16.53
N ASP A 86 26.93 -23.81 -17.81
CA ASP A 86 26.83 -25.01 -18.63
C ASP A 86 28.24 -25.37 -19.13
N ASP A 87 28.80 -26.40 -18.49
CA ASP A 87 29.93 -27.19 -18.98
C ASP A 87 29.44 -28.10 -20.12
N LYS A 88 29.96 -27.91 -21.34
CA LYS A 88 30.22 -28.96 -22.35
C LYS A 88 30.93 -28.46 -23.59
#